data_AF-A0A0A9ATW8-F1
#
_entry.id   AF-A0A0A9ATW8-F1
#
_cell.length_a   1.000
_cell.length_b   1.000
_cell.length_c   1.000
_cell.angle_alpha   90.00
_cell.angle_beta   90.00
_cell.angle_gamma   90.00
#
_symmetry.space_group_name_H-M   'P 1'
#
loop_
_entity.id
_entity.type
_entity.pdbx_description
1 polymer ?
#
loop_
_entity_poly.entity_id
_entity_poly.type
_entity_poly.pdbx_seq_one_letter_code
_entity_poly.pdbx_strand_id
1 'polypeptide(L)'
;MYNFLVRILTVMSMLDSKVEVKENTIKFFMETEFCEFSPELEDHFEIFEHIRGFNVTVVTSASTKDVTSLLWSGFLLKDEGETN
;
A
#
# COMPACT_ATOMS: atom_id res chain seq x y z
N MET A 1 -2.94 -12.64 -1.35
CA MET A 1 -1.96 -11.54 -1.55
C MET A 1 -2.56 -10.36 -2.29
N TYR A 2 -3.12 -10.54 -3.49
CA TYR A 2 -3.69 -9.45 -4.29
C TYR A 2 -4.76 -8.61 -3.56
N ASN A 3 -5.74 -9.23 -2.91
CA ASN A 3 -6.78 -8.49 -2.17
C ASN A 3 -6.22 -7.56 -1.08
N PHE A 4 -5.19 -8.01 -0.35
CA PHE A 4 -4.52 -7.20 0.64
C PHE A 4 -3.75 -6.03 -0.01
N LEU A 5 -3.07 -6.27 -1.13
CA LEU A 5 -2.41 -5.22 -1.90
C LEU A 5 -3.42 -4.17 -2.40
N VAL A 6 -4.58 -4.58 -2.92
CA VAL A 6 -5.63 -3.66 -3.37
C VAL A 6 -6.09 -2.76 -2.21
N ARG A 7 -6.41 -3.33 -1.04
CA ARG A 7 -6.81 -2.54 0.13
C ARG A 7 -5.72 -1.55 0.56
N ILE A 8 -4.48 -2.02 0.64
CA ILE A 8 -3.33 -1.17 0.96
C ILE A 8 -3.18 -0.03 -0.03
N LEU A 9 -3.25 -0.31 -1.33
CA LEU A 9 -3.10 0.71 -2.38
C LEU A 9 -4.19 1.76 -2.29
N THR A 10 -5.43 1.36 -2.00
CA THR A 10 -6.55 2.29 -1.77
C THR A 10 -6.26 3.24 -0.61
N VAL A 11 -5.85 2.70 0.54
CA VAL A 11 -5.54 3.51 1.73
C VAL A 11 -4.32 4.42 1.48
N MET A 12 -3.25 3.88 0.89
CA MET A 12 -2.05 4.66 0.55
C MET A 12 -2.35 5.80 -0.42
N SER A 13 -3.27 5.60 -1.37
CA SER A 13 -3.67 6.64 -2.32
C SER A 13 -4.50 7.74 -1.66
N MET A 14 -5.19 7.48 -0.54
CA MET A 14 -5.94 8.49 0.21
C MET A 14 -5.04 9.32 1.12
N LEU A 15 -3.94 8.72 1.61
CA LEU A 15 -3.06 9.31 2.63
C LEU A 15 -1.75 9.89 2.07
N ASP A 16 -1.59 9.95 0.74
CA ASP A 16 -0.36 10.38 0.04
C ASP A 16 0.93 9.75 0.62
N SER A 17 0.84 8.47 0.99
CA SER A 17 1.91 7.79 1.72
C SER A 17 3.18 7.65 0.88
N LYS A 18 4.34 7.95 1.49
CA LYS A 18 5.64 7.80 0.84
C LYS A 18 6.03 6.33 0.70
N VAL A 19 6.57 5.99 -0.46
CA VAL A 19 7.09 4.65 -0.76
C VAL A 19 8.59 4.71 -1.07
N GLU A 20 9.33 3.73 -0.58
CA GLU A 20 10.73 3.50 -0.94
C GLU A 20 10.82 2.31 -1.90
N VAL A 21 11.25 2.57 -3.14
CA VAL A 21 11.52 1.52 -4.13
C VAL A 21 13.02 1.23 -4.20
N LYS A 22 13.36 -0.04 -3.99
CA LYS A 22 14.71 -0.63 -4.17
C LYS A 22 14.66 -1.72 -5.25
N GLU A 23 15.73 -2.50 -5.42
CA GLU A 23 15.90 -3.51 -6.49
C GLU A 23 14.62 -4.29 -6.81
N ASN A 24 14.28 -5.29 -6.01
CA ASN A 24 13.07 -6.11 -6.15
C ASN A 24 12.09 -5.90 -4.99
N THR A 25 12.23 -4.80 -4.26
CA THR A 25 11.43 -4.54 -3.05
C THR A 25 10.83 -3.16 -3.03
N ILE A 26 9.60 -3.08 -2.53
CA ILE A 26 8.86 -1.85 -2.29
C ILE A 26 8.55 -1.79 -0.80
N LYS A 27 8.97 -0.72 -0.13
CA LYS A 27 8.81 -0.55 1.32
C LYS A 27 8.00 0.70 1.62
N PHE A 28 7.08 0.58 2.56
CA PHE A 28 6.32 1.72 3.06
C PHE A 28 5.87 1.44 4.50
N PHE A 29 5.59 2.52 5.21
CA PHE A 29 4.96 2.46 6.52
C PHE A 29 3.45 2.61 6.36
N MET A 30 2.71 1.77 7.05
CA MET A 30 1.26 1.83 7.09
C MET A 30 0.85 2.34 8.46
N GLU A 31 0.16 3.48 8.48
CA GLU A 31 -0.39 4.05 9.71
C GLU A 31 -1.63 3.28 10.17
N THR A 32 -2.09 3.57 11.38
CA THR A 32 -3.20 2.84 12.03
C THR A 32 -4.55 3.07 11.37
N GLU A 33 -4.70 4.16 10.62
CA GLU A 33 -5.90 4.46 9.84
C GLU A 33 -6.24 3.33 8.86
N PHE A 34 -5.25 2.52 8.43
CA PHE A 34 -5.53 1.31 7.66
C PHE A 34 -6.51 0.35 8.35
N CYS A 35 -6.44 0.22 9.68
CA CYS A 35 -7.34 -0.63 10.45
C CYS A 35 -8.78 -0.10 10.44
N GLU A 36 -8.97 1.21 10.28
CA GLU A 36 -10.29 1.82 10.11
C GLU A 36 -10.85 1.59 8.70
N PHE A 37 -9.97 1.50 7.69
CA PHE A 37 -10.37 1.30 6.29
C PHE A 37 -10.44 -0.16 5.83
N SER A 38 -10.05 -1.12 6.68
CA SER A 38 -10.13 -2.55 6.38
C SER A 38 -11.35 -3.14 7.09
N PRO A 39 -12.40 -3.56 6.36
CA PRO A 39 -13.59 -4.22 6.91
C PRO A 39 -13.26 -5.41 7.83
N GLU A 40 -12.17 -6.13 7.55
CA GLU A 40 -11.74 -7.25 8.38
C GLU A 40 -11.21 -6.84 9.77
N LEU A 41 -10.80 -5.57 9.90
CA LEU A 41 -10.19 -5.01 11.11
C LEU A 41 -11.11 -4.00 11.81
N GLU A 42 -12.01 -3.36 11.05
CA GLU A 42 -12.97 -2.37 11.55
C GLU A 42 -13.83 -2.93 12.69
N ASP A 43 -14.36 -4.15 12.52
CA ASP A 43 -15.21 -4.82 13.51
C ASP A 43 -14.46 -5.23 14.80
N HIS A 44 -13.12 -5.21 14.79
CA HIS A 44 -12.26 -5.67 15.88
C HIS A 44 -11.10 -4.70 16.16
N PHE A 45 -11.31 -3.40 15.93
CA PHE A 45 -10.27 -2.39 16.07
C PHE A 45 -9.66 -2.34 17.47
N GLU A 46 -10.40 -2.76 18.50
CA GLU A 46 -9.93 -2.83 19.89
C GLU A 46 -8.65 -3.66 20.08
N ILE A 47 -8.43 -4.67 19.24
CA ILE A 47 -7.24 -5.52 19.29
C ILE A 47 -5.99 -4.73 18.82
N PHE A 48 -6.20 -3.68 18.03
CA PHE A 48 -5.17 -2.89 17.37
C PHE A 48 -5.00 -1.49 17.99
N GLU A 49 -5.71 -1.16 19.07
CA GLU A 49 -5.66 0.18 19.69
C GLU A 49 -4.23 0.62 20.10
N HIS A 50 -3.35 -0.35 20.36
CA HIS A 50 -1.98 -0.12 20.81
C HIS A 50 -0.93 -0.14 19.69
N ILE A 51 -1.26 -0.61 18.48
CA ILE A 51 -0.31 -0.58 17.38
C ILE A 51 -0.19 0.86 16.88
N ARG A 52 1.00 1.25 16.43
CA ARG A 52 1.25 2.59 15.85
C ARG A 52 1.32 2.55 14.32
N GLY A 53 0.96 1.42 13.73
CA GLY A 53 1.24 1.09 12.35
C GLY A 53 2.33 0.03 12.21
N PHE A 54 2.66 -0.32 10.98
CA PHE A 54 3.60 -1.40 10.67
C PHE A 54 4.35 -1.14 9.37
N ASN A 55 5.55 -1.70 9.27
CA ASN A 55 6.34 -1.67 8.04
C ASN A 55 5.88 -2.78 7.11
N VAL A 56 5.58 -2.43 5.87
CA VAL A 56 5.27 -3.38 4.81
C VAL A 56 6.43 -3.43 3.84
N THR A 57 6.86 -4.65 3.48
CA THR A 57 7.83 -4.89 2.40
C THR A 57 7.19 -5.84 1.39
N VAL A 58 6.93 -5.33 0.19
CA VAL A 58 6.50 -6.14 -0.94
C VAL A 58 7.75 -6.59 -1.69
N VAL A 59 7.96 -7.90 -1.78
CA VAL A 59 9.03 -8.49 -2.57
C VAL A 59 8.45 -8.94 -3.90
N THR A 60 9.08 -8.53 -4.99
CA THR A 60 8.64 -8.79 -6.36
C THR A 60 9.62 -9.73 -7.06
N SER A 61 9.21 -10.26 -8.21
CA SER A 61 10.08 -11.02 -9.12
C SER A 61 10.87 -10.12 -10.07
N ALA A 62 10.72 -8.79 -9.99
CA ALA A 62 11.45 -7.86 -10.83
C ALA A 62 12.95 -7.95 -10.55
N SER A 63 13.76 -7.85 -11.60
CA SER A 63 15.21 -8.01 -11.52
C SER A 63 15.96 -6.70 -11.29
N THR A 64 15.31 -5.55 -11.52
CA THR A 64 15.93 -4.23 -11.37
C THR A 64 14.97 -3.26 -10.71
N LYS A 65 15.53 -2.21 -10.10
CA LYS A 65 14.76 -1.12 -9.49
C LYS A 65 13.79 -0.47 -10.48
N ASP A 66 14.19 -0.30 -11.74
CA ASP A 66 13.35 0.34 -12.76
C ASP A 66 12.14 -0.52 -13.10
N VAL A 67 12.31 -1.85 -13.20
CA VAL A 67 11.20 -2.79 -13.42
C VAL A 67 10.27 -2.83 -12.20
N THR A 68 10.81 -2.77 -10.98
CA THR A 68 10.01 -2.67 -9.75
C THR A 68 9.23 -1.36 -9.70
N SER A 69 9.86 -0.25 -10.10
CA SER A 69 9.21 1.06 -10.14
C SER A 69 8.08 1.09 -11.17
N LEU A 70 8.31 0.51 -12.36
CA LEU A 70 7.29 0.37 -13.40
C LEU A 70 6.10 -0.47 -12.91
N LEU A 71 6.37 -1.62 -12.29
CA LEU A 71 5.34 -2.47 -11.70
C LEU A 71 4.50 -1.71 -10.67
N TRP A 72 5.16 -0.95 -9.78
CA TRP A 72 4.47 -0.17 -8.75
C TRP A 72 3.61 0.94 -9.35
N SER A 73 4.09 1.63 -10.38
CA SER A 73 3.34 2.68 -11.06
C SER A 73 2.06 2.15 -11.72
N GLY A 74 2.07 0.92 -12.26
CA GLY A 74 0.89 0.29 -12.84
C GLY A 74 -0.17 -0.12 -11.81
N PHE A 75 0.19 -0.24 -10.52
CA PHE A 75 -0.76 -0.53 -9.45
C PHE A 75 -1.46 0.72 -8.92
N LEU A 76 -0.77 1.87 -8.93
CA LEU A 76 -1.27 3.16 -8.46
C LEU A 76 -1.98 3.93 -9.57
N LEU A 77 -2.85 3.27 -10.35
CA LEU A 77 -3.75 4.00 -11.25
C LEU A 77 -4.67 4.87 -10.39
N LYS A 78 -4.25 6.13 -10.17
CA LYS A 78 -5.20 7.21 -10.01
C LYS A 78 -6.13 7.08 -11.20
N ASP A 79 -7.41 6.97 -10.94
CA ASP A 79 -8.41 7.21 -11.96
C ASP A 79 -8.22 8.69 -12.35
N GLU A 80 -7.25 8.96 -13.24
CA GLU A 80 -7.16 10.22 -13.96
C GLU A 80 -8.37 10.20 -14.89
N GLY A 81 -9.54 10.46 -14.31
CA GLY A 81 -10.74 10.72 -15.09
C GLY A 81 -10.34 11.72 -16.16
N GLU A 82 -10.53 11.32 -17.42
CA GLU A 82 -10.21 12.13 -18.58
C GLU A 82 -10.72 13.55 -18.35
N THR A 83 -9.80 14.46 -18.01
CA THR A 83 -10.09 15.89 -18.01
C THR A 83 -10.16 16.29 -19.48
N ASN A 84 -11.35 16.11 -20.06
CA ASN A 84 -11.75 16.75 -21.31
C ASN A 84 -11.86 18.27 -21.13
#